data_AF-A0A4Q3V1R8-F1
#
_entry.id   AF-A0A4Q3V1R8-F1
#
_cell.length_a   1.000
_cell.length_b   1.000
_cell.length_c   1.000
_cell.angle_alpha   90.00
_cell.angle_beta   90.00
_cell.angle_gamma   90.00
#
_symmetry.space_group_name_H-M   'P 1'
#
loop_
_entity.id
_entity.type
_entity.pdbx_description
1 polymer ?
#
loop_
_entity_poly.entity_id
_entity_poly.type
_entity_poly.pdbx_seq_one_letter_code
_entity_poly.pdbx_strand_id
1 'polypeptide(L)'
;MAALLLATMARAGFTPEERQEVARFWNESGRYAAEAGRWEARLTPEGSQWLWNLNKARGIGKAIPGAAPVTGRADWDDWINSKYESDKNMAEAEAARQNGQAPLLPPPAFTQPAPADLQALVGMAPPFVAAVRPSRHLVHFDDAEYRYSDQVNVRQKYAYFRFPQGVMAAGKALKTLPPDE
;
A
#
# COMPACT_ATOMS: atom_id res chain seq x y z
N MET A 1 9.66 19.86 50.53
CA MET A 1 9.90 19.82 49.06
C MET A 1 10.27 18.40 48.68
N ALA A 2 9.85 17.95 47.49
CA ALA A 2 10.16 16.66 46.85
C ALA A 2 9.24 15.44 47.14
N ALA A 3 7.91 15.60 47.05
CA ALA A 3 6.99 14.45 46.91
C ALA A 3 5.91 14.64 45.83
N LEU A 4 6.11 15.58 44.90
CA LEU A 4 5.11 15.95 43.89
C LEU A 4 5.59 15.80 42.43
N LEU A 5 6.60 14.96 42.18
CA LEU A 5 7.27 14.86 40.87
C LEU A 5 7.44 13.42 40.37
N LEU A 6 6.58 12.48 40.81
CA LEU A 6 6.70 11.05 40.49
C LEU A 6 5.41 10.42 39.94
N ALA A 7 4.53 11.19 39.30
CA ALA A 7 3.30 10.66 38.68
C ALA A 7 3.17 10.95 37.18
N THR A 8 4.16 11.58 36.55
CA THR A 8 4.11 11.98 35.13
C THR A 8 4.90 11.07 34.18
N MET A 9 5.32 9.89 34.65
CA MET A 9 5.96 8.90 33.79
C MET A 9 5.12 7.62 33.72
N ALA A 10 4.72 7.27 32.50
CA ALA A 10 3.99 6.07 32.07
C ALA A 10 2.45 6.12 32.07
N ARG A 11 1.86 6.95 31.20
CA ARG A 11 0.60 6.57 30.52
C ARG A 11 0.88 6.31 29.05
N ALA A 12 1.66 5.26 28.78
CA ALA A 12 1.92 4.79 27.42
C ALA A 12 0.71 3.97 26.93
N GLY A 13 -0.39 4.64 26.61
CA GLY A 13 -1.57 4.01 26.00
C GLY A 13 -2.90 4.50 26.54
N PHE A 14 -3.94 4.27 25.75
CA PHE A 14 -5.32 4.58 26.10
C PHE A 14 -5.77 3.79 27.34
N THR A 15 -6.51 4.44 28.23
CA THR A 15 -7.19 3.76 29.35
C THR A 15 -8.28 2.81 28.85
N PRO A 16 -8.79 1.89 29.69
CA PRO A 16 -10.00 1.14 29.35
C PRO A 16 -11.18 2.05 28.96
N GLU A 17 -11.37 3.14 29.69
CA GLU A 17 -12.45 4.12 29.45
C GLU A 17 -12.23 4.84 28.12
N GLU A 18 -11.02 5.35 27.85
CA GLU A 18 -10.69 5.99 26.57
C GLU A 18 -10.86 5.02 25.39
N ARG A 19 -10.52 3.74 25.56
CA ARG A 19 -10.77 2.72 24.53
C ARG A 19 -12.27 2.50 24.29
N GLN A 20 -13.07 2.52 25.36
CA GLN A 20 -14.52 2.40 25.25
C GLN A 20 -15.14 3.63 24.58
N GLU A 21 -14.64 4.82 24.89
CA GLU A 21 -15.02 6.09 24.23
C GLU A 21 -14.71 6.05 22.74
N VAL A 22 -13.50 5.65 22.35
CA VAL A 22 -13.09 5.51 20.95
C VAL A 22 -13.96 4.46 20.23
N ALA A 23 -14.21 3.31 20.87
CA ALA A 23 -15.06 2.28 20.29
C ALA A 23 -16.50 2.78 20.11
N ARG A 24 -17.04 3.51 21.08
CA ARG A 24 -18.38 4.11 21.00
C ARG A 24 -18.45 5.14 19.87
N PHE A 25 -17.45 6.02 19.78
CA PHE A 25 -17.34 7.00 18.72
C PHE A 25 -17.38 6.33 17.35
N TRP A 26 -16.56 5.31 17.09
CA TRP A 26 -16.54 4.65 15.77
C TRP A 26 -17.75 3.76 15.47
N ASN A 27 -18.46 3.28 16.50
CA ASN A 27 -19.66 2.46 16.34
C ASN A 27 -20.94 3.29 16.18
N GLU A 28 -20.88 4.62 16.32
CA GLU A 28 -22.02 5.49 16.04
C GLU A 28 -22.37 5.45 14.54
N SER A 29 -23.67 5.33 14.24
CA SER A 29 -24.16 5.19 12.87
C SER A 29 -23.77 6.42 12.03
N GLY A 30 -23.20 6.17 10.84
CA GLY A 30 -22.79 7.22 9.91
C GLY A 30 -21.34 7.71 10.09
N ARG A 31 -20.63 7.29 11.14
CA ARG A 31 -19.22 7.67 11.37
C ARG A 31 -18.25 7.03 10.39
N TYR A 32 -18.52 5.77 10.04
CA TYR A 32 -17.71 5.03 9.09
C TYR A 32 -18.61 4.21 8.18
N ALA A 33 -18.41 4.34 6.88
CA ALA A 33 -19.00 3.46 5.88
C ALA A 33 -17.91 2.99 4.92
N ALA A 34 -18.01 1.73 4.50
CA ALA A 34 -17.17 1.16 3.46
C ALA A 34 -18.04 0.53 2.40
N GLU A 35 -17.90 0.98 1.17
CA GLU A 35 -18.55 0.43 0.01
C GLU A 35 -17.50 -0.26 -0.86
N ALA A 36 -17.69 -1.54 -1.10
CA ALA A 36 -16.76 -2.25 -1.95
C ALA A 36 -17.05 -1.97 -3.43
N GLY A 37 -16.01 -1.62 -4.16
CA GLY A 37 -16.05 -1.35 -5.59
C GLY A 37 -16.05 -2.62 -6.45
N ARG A 38 -15.68 -2.44 -7.71
CA ARG A 38 -15.50 -3.53 -8.67
C ARG A 38 -14.17 -4.24 -8.45
N TRP A 39 -14.06 -5.47 -8.93
CA TRP A 39 -12.77 -6.15 -8.97
C TRP A 39 -11.84 -5.48 -10.00
N GLU A 40 -10.60 -5.24 -9.60
CA GLU A 40 -9.57 -4.59 -10.42
C GLU A 40 -8.19 -5.22 -10.14
N ALA A 41 -7.29 -5.16 -11.12
CA ALA A 41 -5.90 -5.56 -10.93
C ALA A 41 -5.13 -4.48 -10.16
N ARG A 42 -4.46 -4.87 -9.07
CA ARG A 42 -3.65 -3.99 -8.21
C ARG A 42 -2.37 -4.66 -7.75
N LEU A 43 -1.36 -3.85 -7.45
CA LEU A 43 -0.12 -4.33 -6.85
C LEU A 43 -0.43 -5.09 -5.54
N THR A 44 0.29 -6.17 -5.28
CA THR A 44 0.21 -6.88 -4.01
C THR A 44 1.08 -6.18 -2.94
N PRO A 45 0.74 -6.33 -1.65
CA PRO A 45 1.63 -5.91 -0.57
C PRO A 45 3.02 -6.53 -0.67
N GLU A 46 3.10 -7.83 -0.95
CA GLU A 46 4.35 -8.58 -1.05
C GLU A 46 5.19 -8.11 -2.24
N GLY A 47 4.56 -7.89 -3.40
CA GLY A 47 5.22 -7.36 -4.59
C GLY A 47 5.76 -5.95 -4.39
N SER A 48 4.96 -5.08 -3.74
CA SER A 48 5.40 -3.75 -3.34
C SER A 48 6.60 -3.80 -2.39
N GLN A 49 6.56 -4.68 -1.39
CA GLN A 49 7.66 -4.86 -0.45
C GLN A 49 8.93 -5.40 -1.12
N TRP A 50 8.79 -6.34 -2.05
CA TRP A 50 9.91 -6.88 -2.81
C TRP A 50 10.57 -5.80 -3.70
N LEU A 51 9.77 -5.02 -4.43
CA LEU A 51 10.25 -3.91 -5.25
C LEU A 51 10.93 -2.82 -4.40
N TRP A 52 10.43 -2.58 -3.20
CA TRP A 52 11.08 -1.68 -2.24
C TRP A 52 12.43 -2.19 -1.78
N ASN A 53 12.52 -3.48 -1.43
CA ASN A 53 13.79 -4.10 -1.03
C ASN A 53 14.80 -4.06 -2.17
N LEU A 54 14.37 -4.26 -3.42
CA LEU A 54 15.22 -4.10 -4.60
C LEU A 54 15.75 -2.68 -4.75
N ASN A 55 14.88 -1.67 -4.65
CA ASN A 55 15.30 -0.28 -4.73
C ASN A 55 16.32 0.06 -3.63
N LYS A 56 16.04 -0.34 -2.39
CA LYS A 56 16.98 -0.21 -1.26
C LYS A 56 18.33 -0.88 -1.56
N ALA A 57 18.32 -2.11 -2.06
CA ALA A 57 19.53 -2.87 -2.35
C ALA A 57 20.35 -2.24 -3.49
N ARG A 58 19.69 -1.58 -4.45
CA ARG A 58 20.31 -0.77 -5.51
C ARG A 58 20.83 0.60 -5.02
N GLY A 59 20.70 0.92 -3.74
CA GLY A 59 21.03 2.25 -3.19
C GLY A 59 20.03 3.35 -3.58
N ILE A 60 18.92 2.97 -4.21
CA ILE A 60 17.83 3.87 -4.59
C ILE A 60 16.97 4.05 -3.33
N GLY A 61 17.18 5.17 -2.63
CA GLY A 61 16.40 5.54 -1.44
C GLY A 61 14.91 5.78 -1.74
N LYS A 62 14.24 6.62 -0.94
CA LYS A 62 12.86 7.02 -1.25
C LYS A 62 12.87 7.76 -2.59
N ALA A 63 12.29 7.16 -3.62
CA ALA A 63 12.11 7.81 -4.92
C ALA A 63 11.37 9.15 -4.70
N ILE A 64 12.00 10.25 -5.11
CA ILE A 64 11.37 11.57 -5.09
C ILE A 64 10.31 11.57 -6.21
N PRO A 65 9.04 11.91 -5.92
CA PRO A 65 8.04 12.05 -6.97
C PRO A 65 8.54 13.00 -8.08
N GLY A 66 8.67 12.48 -9.30
CA GLY A 66 9.16 13.24 -10.46
C GLY A 66 10.64 13.05 -10.85
N ALA A 67 11.45 12.37 -10.03
CA ALA A 67 12.82 12.03 -10.43
C ALA A 67 12.84 10.97 -11.55
N ALA A 68 13.82 11.06 -12.43
CA ALA A 68 14.08 10.04 -13.45
C ALA A 68 14.36 8.68 -12.76
N PRO A 69 13.84 7.57 -13.30
CA PRO A 69 14.12 6.26 -12.73
C PRO A 69 15.63 6.00 -12.77
N VAL A 70 16.21 5.57 -11.65
CA VAL A 70 17.58 5.09 -11.64
C VAL A 70 17.60 3.83 -12.51
N THR A 71 18.29 3.92 -13.65
CA THR A 71 18.42 2.82 -14.60
C THR A 71 19.22 1.71 -13.95
N GLY A 72 18.57 0.57 -13.73
CA GLY A 72 19.22 -0.63 -13.22
C GLY A 72 19.95 -1.37 -14.33
N ARG A 73 20.31 -2.63 -14.06
CA ARG A 73 20.72 -3.53 -15.12
C ARG A 73 19.51 -3.87 -16.00
N ALA A 74 19.69 -3.75 -17.32
CA ALA A 74 18.63 -3.96 -18.30
C ALA A 74 17.99 -5.35 -18.18
N ASP A 75 18.79 -6.40 -17.95
CA ASP A 75 18.30 -7.77 -17.81
C ASP A 75 17.39 -7.96 -16.59
N TRP A 76 17.70 -7.31 -15.46
CA TRP A 76 16.82 -7.31 -14.29
C TRP A 76 15.52 -6.56 -14.59
N ASP A 77 15.62 -5.39 -15.20
CA ASP A 77 14.46 -4.55 -15.47
C ASP A 77 13.53 -5.22 -16.50
N ASP A 78 14.06 -5.88 -17.52
CA ASP A 78 13.32 -6.66 -18.52
C ASP A 78 12.60 -7.85 -17.89
N TRP A 79 13.28 -8.59 -17.00
CA TRP A 79 12.67 -9.69 -16.27
C TRP A 79 11.54 -9.22 -15.35
N ILE A 80 11.77 -8.14 -14.58
CA ILE A 80 10.77 -7.55 -13.68
C ILE A 80 9.54 -7.07 -14.47
N ASN A 81 9.76 -6.40 -15.61
CA ASN A 81 8.69 -5.94 -16.49
C ASN A 81 7.86 -7.11 -17.04
N SER A 82 8.54 -8.15 -17.52
CA SER A 82 7.88 -9.32 -18.10
C SER A 82 7.05 -10.07 -17.06
N LYS A 83 7.58 -10.26 -15.85
CA LYS A 83 6.84 -10.83 -14.74
C LYS A 83 5.64 -9.96 -14.34
N TYR A 84 5.85 -8.65 -14.19
CA TYR A 84 4.80 -7.71 -13.82
C TYR A 84 3.63 -7.74 -14.81
N GLU A 85 3.91 -7.66 -16.12
CA GLU A 85 2.86 -7.68 -17.13
C GLU A 85 2.12 -9.03 -17.17
N SER A 86 2.83 -10.14 -16.97
CA SER A 86 2.17 -11.46 -16.85
C SER A 86 1.23 -11.51 -15.64
N ASP A 87 1.72 -11.14 -14.44
CA ASP A 87 0.90 -11.10 -13.22
C ASP A 87 -0.30 -10.16 -13.39
N LYS A 88 -0.09 -8.99 -14.03
CA LYS A 88 -1.13 -8.00 -14.31
C LYS A 88 -2.22 -8.58 -15.20
N ASN A 89 -1.84 -9.21 -16.31
CA ASN A 89 -2.83 -9.77 -17.23
C ASN A 89 -3.61 -10.94 -16.60
N MET A 90 -2.95 -11.76 -15.78
CA MET A 90 -3.63 -12.81 -15.01
C MET A 90 -4.63 -12.20 -14.01
N ALA A 91 -4.24 -11.14 -13.31
CA ALA A 91 -5.11 -10.41 -12.39
C ALA A 91 -6.28 -9.71 -13.10
N GLU A 92 -6.06 -9.15 -14.29
CA GLU A 92 -7.12 -8.53 -15.10
C GLU A 92 -8.14 -9.55 -15.58
N ALA A 93 -7.69 -10.72 -16.04
CA ALA A 93 -8.57 -11.81 -16.43
C ALA A 93 -9.42 -12.31 -15.24
N GLU A 94 -8.80 -12.45 -14.07
CA GLU A 94 -9.51 -12.81 -12.84
C GLU A 94 -10.51 -11.73 -12.40
N ALA A 95 -10.12 -10.46 -12.45
CA ALA A 95 -11.02 -9.34 -12.13
C ALA A 95 -12.22 -9.26 -13.09
N ALA A 96 -12.01 -9.50 -14.39
CA ALA A 96 -13.08 -9.59 -15.37
C ALA A 96 -14.05 -10.73 -15.03
N ARG A 97 -13.53 -11.92 -14.71
CA ARG A 97 -14.32 -13.08 -14.29
C ARG A 97 -15.18 -12.78 -13.06
N GLN A 98 -14.59 -12.16 -12.04
CA GLN A 98 -15.29 -11.80 -10.80
C GLN A 98 -16.34 -10.70 -11.00
N ASN A 99 -16.15 -9.84 -12.00
CA ASN A 99 -17.13 -8.83 -12.41
C ASN A 99 -18.23 -9.40 -13.35
N GLY A 100 -18.24 -10.72 -13.64
CA GLY A 100 -19.21 -11.34 -14.54
C GLY A 100 -19.00 -10.98 -16.03
N GLN A 101 -17.81 -10.51 -16.39
CA GLN A 101 -17.45 -10.19 -17.76
C GLN A 101 -16.91 -11.44 -18.46
N ALA A 102 -17.05 -11.50 -19.79
CA ALA A 102 -16.45 -12.58 -20.57
C ALA A 102 -14.93 -12.61 -20.31
N PRO A 103 -14.36 -13.76 -19.91
CA PRO A 103 -12.94 -13.84 -19.60
C PRO A 103 -12.13 -13.58 -20.88
N LEU A 104 -11.22 -12.62 -20.82
CA LEU A 104 -10.10 -12.61 -21.74
C LEU A 104 -9.30 -13.88 -21.49
N LEU A 105 -8.88 -14.58 -22.55
CA LEU A 105 -7.98 -15.71 -22.38
C LEU A 105 -6.76 -15.24 -21.57
N PRO A 106 -6.46 -15.86 -20.40
CA PRO A 106 -5.31 -15.45 -19.64
C PRO A 106 -4.08 -15.69 -20.51
N PRO A 107 -3.13 -14.74 -20.59
CA PRO A 107 -1.89 -15.00 -21.29
C PRO A 107 -1.14 -16.14 -20.59
N PRO A 108 -0.22 -16.80 -21.30
CA PRO A 108 0.61 -17.81 -20.69
C PRO A 108 1.29 -17.27 -19.43
N ALA A 109 1.35 -18.12 -18.40
CA ALA A 109 2.08 -17.79 -17.19
C ALA A 109 3.55 -17.52 -17.53
N PHE A 110 4.13 -16.51 -16.89
CA PHE A 110 5.55 -16.22 -17.02
C PHE A 110 6.38 -17.32 -16.35
N THR A 111 7.21 -18.01 -17.14
CA THR A 111 8.01 -19.17 -16.70
C THR A 111 9.51 -18.90 -16.63
N GLN A 112 9.98 -17.72 -17.06
CA GLN A 112 11.41 -17.43 -17.07
C GLN A 112 11.92 -17.26 -15.63
N PRO A 113 12.97 -18.00 -15.22
CA PRO A 113 13.54 -17.84 -13.90
C PRO A 113 14.14 -16.45 -13.73
N ALA A 114 14.13 -15.94 -12.49
CA ALA A 114 14.83 -14.69 -12.17
C ALA A 114 16.33 -14.84 -12.45
N PRO A 115 17.02 -13.78 -12.89
CA PRO A 115 18.47 -13.72 -12.86
C PRO A 115 18.99 -14.14 -11.48
N ALA A 116 19.98 -15.05 -11.44
CA ALA A 116 20.43 -15.67 -10.20
C ALA A 116 20.95 -14.66 -9.16
N ASP A 117 21.59 -13.59 -9.65
CA ASP A 117 22.08 -12.49 -8.83
C ASP A 117 20.96 -11.58 -8.31
N LEU A 118 19.90 -11.35 -9.09
CA LEU A 118 18.68 -10.68 -8.63
C LEU A 118 18.03 -11.49 -7.51
N GLN A 119 17.89 -12.80 -7.70
CA GLN A 119 17.34 -13.68 -6.67
C GLN A 119 18.22 -13.74 -5.42
N ALA A 120 19.54 -13.75 -5.56
CA ALA A 120 20.47 -13.67 -4.43
C ALA A 120 20.35 -12.33 -3.68
N LEU A 121 20.04 -11.24 -4.38
CA LEU A 121 19.97 -9.89 -3.80
C LEU A 121 18.70 -9.67 -2.96
N VAL A 122 17.54 -10.10 -3.46
CA VAL A 122 16.23 -9.76 -2.87
C VAL A 122 15.31 -10.96 -2.61
N GLY A 123 15.80 -12.16 -2.87
CA GLY A 123 15.03 -13.39 -2.74
C GLY A 123 14.07 -13.62 -3.91
N MET A 124 13.26 -14.67 -3.78
CA MET A 124 12.24 -15.01 -4.78
C MET A 124 11.19 -13.91 -4.90
N ALA A 125 10.86 -13.52 -6.14
CA ALA A 125 9.80 -12.55 -6.37
C ALA A 125 8.42 -13.17 -6.09
N PRO A 126 7.56 -12.51 -5.30
CA PRO A 126 6.18 -12.90 -5.12
C PRO A 126 5.34 -12.53 -6.36
N PRO A 127 4.05 -12.88 -6.41
CA PRO A 127 3.11 -12.26 -7.35
C PRO A 127 3.13 -10.73 -7.15
N PHE A 128 3.33 -9.97 -8.21
CA PHE A 128 3.37 -8.51 -8.16
C PHE A 128 1.99 -7.88 -8.21
N VAL A 129 1.04 -8.51 -8.91
CA VAL A 129 -0.32 -7.99 -9.11
C VAL A 129 -1.34 -9.07 -8.78
N ALA A 130 -2.46 -8.68 -8.18
CA ALA A 130 -3.59 -9.56 -7.89
C ALA A 130 -4.91 -8.85 -8.23
N ALA A 131 -5.95 -9.65 -8.46
CA ALA A 131 -7.31 -9.14 -8.51
C ALA A 131 -7.78 -8.83 -7.09
N VAL A 132 -8.14 -7.57 -6.84
CA VAL A 132 -8.66 -7.11 -5.55
C VAL A 132 -9.97 -6.38 -5.76
N ARG A 133 -10.75 -6.20 -4.69
CA ARG A 133 -11.98 -5.41 -4.72
C ARG A 133 -11.78 -4.15 -3.87
N PRO A 134 -11.31 -3.02 -4.46
CA PRO A 134 -11.02 -1.83 -3.69
C PRO A 134 -12.28 -1.31 -2.98
N SER A 135 -12.13 -0.85 -1.74
CA SER A 135 -13.20 -0.23 -0.98
C SER A 135 -13.08 1.29 -1.02
N ARG A 136 -14.23 1.96 -1.19
CA ARG A 136 -14.38 3.39 -0.92
C ARG A 136 -14.84 3.55 0.52
N HIS A 137 -14.10 4.33 1.27
CA HIS A 137 -14.35 4.62 2.65
C HIS A 137 -14.86 6.05 2.79
N LEU A 138 -15.84 6.20 3.66
CA LEU A 138 -16.40 7.47 4.09
C LEU A 138 -16.23 7.54 5.61
N VAL A 139 -15.55 8.58 6.08
CA VAL A 139 -15.26 8.82 7.49
C VAL A 139 -15.83 10.17 7.88
N HIS A 140 -16.70 10.21 8.88
CA HIS A 140 -17.29 11.43 9.42
C HIS A 140 -16.75 11.71 10.83
N PHE A 141 -16.13 12.87 10.96
CA PHE A 141 -15.87 13.54 12.24
C PHE A 141 -16.97 14.59 12.47
N ASP A 142 -16.98 15.23 13.63
CA ASP A 142 -17.98 16.24 13.98
C ASP A 142 -17.90 17.48 13.08
N ASP A 143 -16.71 17.78 12.57
CA ASP A 143 -16.38 18.97 11.78
C ASP A 143 -15.99 18.65 10.32
N ALA A 144 -15.78 17.39 9.98
CA ALA A 144 -15.21 17.00 8.68
C ALA A 144 -15.73 15.67 8.15
N GLU A 145 -15.76 15.57 6.82
CA GLU A 145 -16.02 14.35 6.08
C GLU A 145 -14.80 14.02 5.20
N TYR A 146 -14.30 12.80 5.30
CA TYR A 146 -13.18 12.32 4.48
C TYR A 146 -13.58 11.13 3.64
N ARG A 147 -13.21 11.18 2.36
CA ARG A 147 -13.42 10.10 1.40
C ARG A 147 -12.06 9.60 0.92
N TYR A 148 -11.84 8.30 1.01
CA TYR A 148 -10.64 7.68 0.44
C TYR A 148 -10.96 6.31 -0.15
N SER A 149 -10.19 5.93 -1.17
CA SER A 149 -10.20 4.57 -1.70
C SER A 149 -9.00 3.84 -1.12
N ASP A 150 -9.19 2.61 -0.65
CA ASP A 150 -8.05 1.71 -0.52
C ASP A 150 -7.50 1.35 -1.91
N GLN A 151 -6.34 0.70 -1.95
CA GLN A 151 -5.81 0.10 -3.18
C GLN A 151 -5.77 1.08 -4.37
N VAL A 152 -5.33 2.33 -4.14
CA VAL A 152 -5.34 3.35 -5.20
C VAL A 152 -4.50 2.90 -6.40
N ASN A 153 -4.93 3.28 -7.60
CA ASN A 153 -4.17 3.00 -8.80
C ASN A 153 -2.89 3.83 -8.81
N VAL A 154 -1.75 3.16 -8.65
CA VAL A 154 -0.42 3.79 -8.67
C VAL A 154 0.30 3.46 -9.97
N ARG A 155 1.40 4.19 -10.22
CA ARG A 155 2.30 3.86 -11.32
C ARG A 155 2.78 2.41 -11.20
N GLN A 156 3.03 1.79 -12.35
CA GLN A 156 3.60 0.45 -12.41
C GLN A 156 4.88 0.37 -11.55
N LYS A 157 5.03 -0.74 -10.82
CA LYS A 157 6.19 -1.02 -9.95
C LYS A 157 6.42 0.01 -8.84
N TYR A 158 5.41 0.82 -8.53
CA TYR A 158 5.49 1.75 -7.42
C TYR A 158 5.28 0.99 -6.10
N ALA A 159 6.27 1.02 -5.21
CA ALA A 159 6.18 0.39 -3.88
C ALA A 159 5.21 1.16 -2.97
N TYR A 160 3.92 1.00 -3.25
CA TYR A 160 2.79 1.73 -2.66
C TYR A 160 2.43 1.25 -1.25
N PHE A 161 2.36 -0.07 -1.04
CA PHE A 161 2.00 -0.66 0.26
C PHE A 161 3.18 -0.55 1.20
N ARG A 162 3.29 0.61 1.88
CA ARG A 162 4.33 0.87 2.86
C ARG A 162 3.86 0.51 4.26
N PHE A 163 3.98 -0.76 4.63
CA PHE A 163 3.84 -1.27 6.00
C PHE A 163 2.45 -1.10 6.66
N PRO A 164 2.11 -1.98 7.63
CA PRO A 164 0.89 -1.85 8.45
C PRO A 164 0.82 -0.57 9.33
N GLN A 165 1.81 0.33 9.26
CA GLN A 165 1.86 1.58 10.02
C GLN A 165 1.82 2.87 9.18
N GLY A 166 1.59 2.84 7.86
CA GLY A 166 1.52 4.11 7.14
C GLY A 166 1.19 4.04 5.67
N VAL A 167 0.04 4.60 5.33
CA VAL A 167 -0.14 5.28 4.04
C VAL A 167 1.13 6.08 3.77
N MET A 168 1.64 6.06 2.53
CA MET A 168 2.67 7.02 2.17
C MET A 168 2.22 8.42 2.62
N ALA A 169 3.00 9.06 3.49
CA ALA A 169 2.98 10.50 3.58
C ALA A 169 3.53 11.06 2.25
N ALA A 170 2.72 10.99 1.20
CA ALA A 170 2.82 11.90 0.07
C ALA A 170 2.09 13.17 0.50
N GLY A 171 2.86 14.23 0.79
CA GLY A 171 2.38 15.47 1.38
C GLY A 171 3.40 16.05 2.36
N LYS A 172 3.27 17.34 2.71
CA LYS A 172 4.02 17.93 3.82
C LYS A 172 3.70 17.12 5.09
N ALA A 173 4.71 16.78 5.88
CA ALA A 173 4.45 16.15 7.17
C ALA A 173 3.58 17.11 8.00
N LEU A 174 2.53 16.62 8.67
CA LEU A 174 1.63 17.47 9.48
C LEU A 174 2.41 18.35 10.48
N LYS A 175 3.49 17.81 11.07
CA LYS A 175 4.41 18.58 11.94
C LYS A 175 5.16 19.74 11.25
N THR A 176 5.04 19.88 9.94
CA THR A 176 5.66 20.93 9.12
C THR A 176 4.64 21.85 8.46
N LEU A 177 3.35 21.66 8.75
CA LEU A 177 2.31 22.62 8.41
C LEU A 177 2.29 23.75 9.46
N PRO A 178 2.01 25.00 9.05
CA PRO A 178 1.80 26.09 10.00
C PRO A 178 0.62 25.76 10.94
N PRO A 179 0.56 26.36 12.15
CA PRO A 179 -0.52 26.10 13.11
C PRO A 179 -1.92 26.51 12.66
N ASP A 180 -2.04 27.25 11.55
CA ASP A 180 -3.25 27.97 11.15
C ASP A 180 -3.94 27.37 9.88
N GLU A 181 -3.63 26.12 9.53
CA GLU A 181 -4.32 25.30 8.50
C GLU A 181 -4.76 23.96 9.09
#